data_AF-A0A8T5RNE4-F1
#
_entry.id   AF-A0A8T5RNE4-F1
#
_cell.length_a   1.000
_cell.length_b   1.000
_cell.length_c   1.000
_cell.angle_alpha   90.00
_cell.angle_beta   90.00
_cell.angle_gamma   90.00
#
_symmetry.space_group_name_H-M   'P 1'
#
loop_
_entity.id
_entity.type
_entity.pdbx_description
1 polymer ?
#
loop_
_entity_poly.entity_id
_entity_poly.type
_entity_poly.pdbx_seq_one_letter_code
_entity_poly.pdbx_strand_id
1 'polypeptide(L)' 'MDTKLFKRTYPFICGSCGEFAHTEHDYCDKCGKQNSLRKAEKGDYKNHHV' A
#
# COMPACT_ATOMS: atom_id res chain seq x y z
N MET A 1 8.41 10.59 11.78
CA MET A 1 8.86 9.81 10.61
C MET A 1 8.30 10.47 9.36
N ASP A 2 9.10 10.63 8.30
CA ASP A 2 8.78 11.46 7.13
C ASP A 2 7.72 10.79 6.23
N THR A 3 6.45 11.12 6.45
CA THR A 3 5.29 10.56 5.73
C THR A 3 5.32 10.87 4.23
N LYS A 4 6.14 11.82 3.76
CA LYS A 4 6.32 12.09 2.32
C LYS A 4 7.18 11.04 1.65
N LEU A 5 8.21 10.53 2.33
CA LEU A 5 9.07 9.48 1.79
C LEU A 5 8.29 8.17 1.65
N PHE A 6 7.49 7.81 2.66
CA PHE A 6 6.65 6.61 2.63
C PHE A 6 5.68 6.59 1.43
N LYS A 7 5.01 7.71 1.16
CA LYS A 7 4.12 7.86 -0.01
C LYS A 7 4.81 7.63 -1.35
N ARG A 8 6.09 7.96 -1.43
CA ARG A 8 6.88 7.83 -2.66
C ARG A 8 7.44 6.42 -2.83
N THR A 9 7.79 5.78 -1.71
CA THR A 9 8.32 4.42 -1.69
C THR A 9 7.23 3.37 -1.88
N TYR A 10 6.01 3.60 -1.37
CA TYR A 10 4.92 2.63 -1.40
C TYR A 10 3.70 3.13 -2.18
N PRO A 11 3.78 3.21 -3.52
CA PRO A 11 2.69 3.69 -4.37
C PRO A 11 1.53 2.71 -4.51
N PHE A 12 1.62 1.49 -3.96
CA PHE A 12 0.58 0.47 -4.04
C PHE A 12 0.10 0.08 -2.64
N ILE A 13 -1.17 -0.30 -2.55
CA ILE A 13 -1.79 -0.82 -1.32
C ILE A 13 -2.66 -2.02 -1.64
N CYS A 14 -2.67 -3.01 -0.77
CA CYS A 14 -3.57 -4.14 -0.85
C CYS A 14 -4.97 -3.74 -0.36
N GLY A 15 -5.97 -3.83 -1.23
CA GLY A 15 -7.36 -3.54 -0.87
C GLY A 15 -8.00 -4.55 0.10
N SER A 16 -7.39 -5.72 0.31
CA SER A 16 -7.91 -6.73 1.25
C SER A 16 -7.35 -6.61 2.67
N CYS A 17 -6.07 -6.25 2.84
CA CYS A 17 -5.43 -6.20 4.16
C CYS A 17 -4.83 -4.83 4.52
N GLY A 18 -4.84 -3.88 3.59
CA GLY A 18 -4.28 -2.53 3.78
C GLY A 18 -2.75 -2.47 3.74
N GLU A 19 -2.08 -3.52 3.26
CA GLU A 19 -0.61 -3.54 3.23
C GLU A 19 -0.05 -2.71 2.08
N PHE A 20 0.96 -1.91 2.37
CA PHE A 20 1.59 -1.02 1.39
C PHE A 20 2.71 -1.76 0.65
N ALA A 21 2.75 -1.64 -0.67
CA ALA A 21 3.78 -2.26 -1.50
C ALA A 21 4.50 -1.23 -2.35
N HIS A 22 5.80 -1.49 -2.55
CA HIS A 22 6.67 -0.63 -3.34
C HIS A 22 6.57 -0.90 -4.84
N THR A 23 6.15 -2.10 -5.22
CA THR A 23 5.99 -2.54 -6.61
C THR A 23 4.60 -3.14 -6.82
N GLU A 24 4.09 -3.06 -8.05
CA GLU A 24 2.83 -3.67 -8.45
C GLU A 24 3.08 -5.17 -8.67
N HIS A 25 2.78 -5.98 -7.66
CA HIS A 25 2.86 -7.43 -7.77
C HIS A 25 1.46 -7.98 -8.00
N ASP A 26 1.39 -9.15 -8.63
CA ASP A 26 0.12 -9.84 -8.82
C ASP A 26 -0.44 -10.37 -7.49
N TYR A 27 0.34 -10.40 -6.41
CA TYR A 27 -0.10 -10.87 -5.10
C TYR A 27 0.38 -9.95 -3.97
N CYS A 28 -0.42 -9.92 -2.90
CA CYS A 28 -0.13 -9.23 -1.66
C CYS A 28 0.93 -10.00 -0.85
N ASP A 29 2.08 -9.39 -0.56
CA ASP A 29 3.19 -10.02 0.15
C ASP A 29 2.80 -10.54 1.55
N LYS A 30 1.94 -9.79 2.25
CA LYS A 30 1.52 -10.14 3.61
C LYS A 30 0.38 -11.15 3.68
N CYS A 31 -0.59 -11.01 2.79
CA CYS A 31 -1.84 -11.75 2.85
C CYS A 31 -1.94 -12.86 1.79
N GLY A 32 -0.97 -12.95 0.87
CA GLY A 32 -0.90 -13.93 -0.21
C GLY A 32 -1.99 -13.76 -1.28
N LYS A 33 -2.84 -12.73 -1.17
CA LYS A 33 -4.01 -12.61 -2.03
C LYS A 33 -3.63 -12.06 -3.40
N GLN A 34 -4.01 -12.79 -4.43
CA GLN A 34 -3.77 -12.40 -5.83
C GLN A 34 -4.69 -11.24 -6.24
N ASN A 35 -4.23 -10.46 -7.21
CA ASN A 35 -4.87 -9.30 -7.82
C ASN A 35 -5.49 -8.30 -6.80
N SER A 36 -4.88 -8.21 -5.61
CA SER A 36 -5.40 -7.39 -4.51
C SER A 36 -4.67 -6.07 -4.34
N LEU A 37 -3.56 -5.87 -5.05
CA LEU A 37 -2.78 -4.65 -5.06
C LEU A 37 -3.41 -3.63 -6.01
N ARG A 38 -3.68 -2.44 -5.48
CA ARG A 38 -4.17 -1.28 -6.23
C ARG A 38 -3.23 -0.10 -5.99
N LYS A 39 -3.26 0.91 -6.86
CA LYS A 39 -2.56 2.17 -6.60
C LYS A 39 -3.10 2.81 -5.32
N ALA A 40 -2.21 3.14 -4.41
CA ALA A 40 -2.52 3.79 -3.16
C ALA A 40 -2.86 5.26 -3.40
N GLU A 41 -4.02 5.69 -2.93
CA GLU A 41 -4.50 7.05 -3.10
C GLU A 41 -4.10 7.92 -1.90
N LYS A 42 -4.14 9.24 -2.05
CA LYS A 42 -3.82 10.19 -0.97
C LYS A 42 -4.60 9.91 0.33
N GLY A 43 -5.80 9.34 0.22
CA GLY A 43 -6.66 8.95 1.34
C GLY A 43 -6.13 7.76 2.14
N ASP A 44 -5.57 6.74 1.47
CA ASP A 44 -5.04 5.54 2.15
C ASP A 44 -3.89 5.90 3.11
N TYR A 45 -3.02 6.84 2.72
CA TYR A 45 -1.93 7.31 3.58
C TYR A 45 -2.39 8.23 4.71
N LYS A 46 -3.58 8.81 4.64
CA LYS A 46 -4.12 9.63 5.75
C LYS A 46 -4.55 8.75 6.93
N ASN A 47 -4.92 7.50 6.66
CA ASN A 47 -5.33 6.56 7.69
C ASN A 47 -4.14 5.92 8.44
N HIS A 48 -2.89 6.24 8.04
CA HIS A 48 -1.67 5.81 8.74
C HIS A 48 -1.25 6.78 9.86
N HIS A 49 -2.15 7.64 10.32
CA HIS A 49 -2.00 8.43 11.54
C HIS A 49 -2.60 7.65 12.72
N VAL A 50 -1.87 6.64 13.17
CA VAL A 50 -1.96 6.11 14.55
C VAL A 50 -0.76 6.64 15.32
#